data_AF-A0A3N5TYU3-F1
#
_entry.id   AF-A0A3N5TYU3-F1
#
_cell.length_a   1.000
_cell.length_b   1.000
_cell.length_c   1.000
_cell.angle_alpha   90.00
_cell.angle_beta   90.00
_cell.angle_gamma   90.00
#
_symmetry.space_group_name_H-M   'P 1'
#
loop_
_entity.id
_entity.type
_entity.pdbx_description
1 polymer ?
#
loop_
_entity_poly.entity_id
_entity_poly.type
_entity_poly.pdbx_seq_one_letter_code
_entity_poly.pdbx_strand_id
1 'polypeptide(L)'
;MSKSRNHIHDAAWAALDQLARGPVWDGDLISKEGRNELVDCAYAKRDRRDARGLAVNELTESGKRLAAQYHHQRHANLDPDF
;
A
#
# COMPACT_ATOMS: atom_id res chain seq x y z
N MET A 1 18.19 -9.30 -20.97
CA MET A 1 17.00 -8.60 -20.47
C MET A 1 17.24 -8.24 -19.01
N SER A 2 17.61 -6.99 -18.74
CA SER A 2 17.86 -6.51 -17.37
C SER A 2 16.52 -6.35 -16.67
N LYS A 3 16.24 -7.13 -15.61
CA LYS A 3 15.05 -6.97 -14.78
C LYS A 3 15.16 -5.60 -14.11
N SER A 4 14.39 -4.64 -14.59
CA SER A 4 14.33 -3.28 -14.06
C SER A 4 14.02 -3.31 -12.56
N ARG A 5 14.72 -2.44 -11.84
CA ARG A 5 14.65 -2.20 -10.39
C ARG A 5 13.20 -2.18 -9.92
N ASN A 6 12.94 -2.82 -8.78
CA ASN A 6 11.69 -2.78 -7.99
C ASN A 6 11.04 -1.38 -8.01
N HIS A 7 10.18 -1.12 -8.99
CA HIS A 7 9.43 0.13 -9.08
C HIS A 7 8.01 -0.22 -8.67
N ILE A 8 7.64 0.17 -7.46
CA ILE A 8 6.25 0.14 -7.02
C ILE A 8 5.49 1.07 -7.95
N HIS A 9 4.52 0.55 -8.70
CA HIS A 9 3.74 1.36 -9.63
C HIS A 9 2.88 2.41 -8.90
N ASP A 10 2.49 3.48 -9.59
CA ASP A 10 1.64 4.54 -9.02
C ASP A 10 0.37 3.98 -8.35
N ALA A 11 -0.21 2.93 -8.94
CA ALA A 11 -1.36 2.22 -8.39
C ALA A 11 -1.07 1.58 -7.02
N ALA A 12 0.14 1.06 -6.82
CA ALA A 12 0.57 0.46 -5.55
C ALA A 12 0.89 1.53 -4.50
N TRP A 13 1.44 2.69 -4.89
CA TRP A 13 1.56 3.83 -3.97
C TRP A 13 0.20 4.38 -3.53
N ALA A 14 -0.77 4.47 -4.43
CA ALA A 14 -2.14 4.87 -4.09
C ALA A 14 -2.81 3.87 -3.13
N ALA A 15 -2.65 2.57 -3.38
CA ALA A 15 -3.13 1.53 -2.46
C ALA A 15 -2.42 1.58 -1.10
N LEU A 16 -1.11 1.83 -1.07
CA LEU A 16 -0.33 1.98 0.16
C LEU A 16 -0.87 3.15 0.99
N ASP A 17 -1.10 4.31 0.38
CA ASP A 17 -1.62 5.51 1.06
C ASP A 17 -3.01 5.29 1.65
N GLN A 18 -3.89 4.60 0.93
CA GLN A 18 -5.22 4.26 1.43
C GLN A 18 -5.13 3.32 2.63
N LEU A 19 -4.34 2.23 2.51
CA LEU A 19 -4.20 1.22 3.55
C LEU A 19 -3.42 1.71 4.77
N ALA A 20 -2.60 2.76 4.63
CA ALA A 20 -1.94 3.44 5.75
C ALA A 20 -2.94 4.06 6.74
N ARG A 21 -4.16 4.39 6.27
CA ARG A 21 -5.25 4.94 7.09
C ARG A 21 -6.04 3.85 7.83
N GLY A 22 -5.88 2.59 7.44
CA GLY A 22 -6.51 1.43 8.06
C GLY A 22 -6.87 0.32 7.07
N PRO A 23 -7.33 -0.84 7.57
CA PRO A 23 -7.80 -1.94 6.72
C PRO A 23 -8.98 -1.54 5.84
N VAL A 24 -9.01 -2.02 4.60
CA VAL A 24 -10.03 -1.69 3.59
C VAL A 24 -10.57 -2.95 2.92
N TRP A 25 -11.89 -3.02 2.74
CA TRP A 25 -12.53 -4.13 2.01
C TRP A 25 -12.14 -4.13 0.53
N ASP A 26 -12.06 -5.31 -0.08
CA ASP A 26 -11.66 -5.48 -1.48
C ASP A 26 -12.59 -4.77 -2.48
N GLY A 27 -13.83 -4.44 -2.07
CA GLY A 27 -14.78 -3.64 -2.85
C GLY A 27 -14.51 -2.13 -2.82
N ASP A 28 -13.91 -1.63 -1.74
CA ASP A 28 -13.66 -0.20 -1.49
C ASP A 28 -12.21 0.21 -1.78
N LEU A 29 -11.39 -0.77 -2.18
CA LEU A 29 -9.97 -0.59 -2.44
C LEU A 29 -9.76 0.18 -3.76
N ILE A 30 -8.93 1.22 -3.72
CA ILE A 30 -8.68 2.11 -4.86
C ILE A 30 -8.03 1.40 -6.06
N SER A 31 -7.20 0.39 -5.81
CA SER A 31 -6.61 -0.44 -6.86
C SER A 31 -6.29 -1.85 -6.36
N LYS A 32 -6.90 -2.85 -7.01
CA LYS A 32 -6.61 -4.27 -6.76
C LYS A 32 -5.24 -4.68 -7.29
N GLU A 33 -4.84 -4.13 -8.43
CA GLU A 33 -3.51 -4.36 -9.02
C GLU A 33 -2.41 -3.81 -8.10
N GLY A 34 -2.57 -2.57 -7.64
CA GLY A 34 -1.63 -1.95 -6.70
C GLY A 34 -1.52 -2.73 -5.40
N ARG A 35 -2.64 -3.22 -4.84
CA ARG A 35 -2.60 -4.10 -3.68
C ARG A 35 -1.95 -5.45 -3.96
N ASN A 36 -2.17 -6.06 -5.12
CA ASN A 36 -1.50 -7.32 -5.47
C ASN A 36 0.03 -7.13 -5.48
N GLU A 37 0.52 -6.04 -6.06
CA GLU A 37 1.94 -5.72 -6.05
C GLU A 37 2.48 -5.52 -4.62
N LEU A 38 1.73 -4.82 -3.76
CA LEU A 38 2.09 -4.70 -2.34
C LEU A 38 2.10 -6.04 -1.62
N VAL A 39 1.19 -6.96 -1.95
CA VAL A 39 1.17 -8.33 -1.40
C VAL A 39 2.38 -9.13 -1.90
N ASP A 40 2.70 -9.05 -3.19
CA ASP A 40 3.85 -9.72 -3.79
C ASP A 40 5.17 -9.23 -3.18
N CYS A 41 5.21 -7.96 -2.76
CA CYS A 41 6.32 -7.35 -2.04
C CYS A 41 6.25 -7.52 -0.50
N ALA A 42 5.28 -8.28 0.03
CA ALA A 42 5.04 -8.50 1.45
C ALA A 42 4.79 -7.22 2.29
N TYR A 43 4.30 -6.14 1.65
CA TYR A 43 3.88 -4.90 2.29
C TYR A 43 2.39 -4.87 2.65
N ALA A 44 1.57 -5.69 2.00
CA ALA A 44 0.17 -5.86 2.33
C ALA A 44 -0.18 -7.33 2.52
N LYS A 45 -1.28 -7.58 3.22
CA LYS A 45 -1.91 -8.89 3.31
C LYS A 45 -3.40 -8.76 3.07
N ARG A 46 -3.99 -9.87 2.63
CA ARG A 46 -5.42 -10.00 2.37
C ARG A 46 -5.98 -11.05 3.30
N ASP A 47 -6.70 -10.60 4.31
CA ASP A 47 -7.26 -11.43 5.36
C ASP A 47 -8.76 -11.67 5.19
N ARG A 48 -9.25 -12.63 5.98
CA ARG A 48 -10.63 -13.09 6.20
C ARG A 48 -11.70 -12.54 5.25
N ARG A 49 -12.37 -13.48 4.58
CA ARG A 49 -13.61 -13.18 3.87
C ARG A 49 -14.76 -12.99 4.86
N ASP A 50 -15.57 -11.96 4.65
CA ASP A 50 -16.86 -11.84 5.34
C ASP A 50 -17.88 -12.87 4.79
N ALA A 51 -19.08 -12.89 5.36
CA ALA A 51 -20.18 -13.77 4.90
C ALA A 51 -20.60 -13.52 3.44
N ARG A 52 -20.21 -12.39 2.83
CA ARG A 52 -20.46 -12.04 1.43
C ARG A 52 -19.28 -12.40 0.53
N GLY A 53 -18.23 -13.01 1.07
CA GLY A 53 -17.04 -13.42 0.34
C GLY A 53 -16.04 -12.28 0.09
N LEU A 54 -16.24 -11.09 0.67
CA LEU A 54 -15.34 -9.95 0.52
C LEU A 54 -14.18 -10.06 1.51
N ALA A 55 -12.95 -9.99 1.00
CA ALA A 55 -11.75 -10.00 1.81
C ALA A 55 -11.41 -8.59 2.32
N VAL A 56 -10.75 -8.51 3.47
CA VAL A 56 -10.16 -7.26 3.96
C VAL A 56 -8.69 -7.20 3.59
N ASN A 57 -8.21 -6.01 3.20
CA ASN A 57 -6.83 -5.76 2.85
C ASN A 57 -6.22 -4.84 3.92
N GLU A 58 -5.01 -5.14 4.38
CA GLU A 58 -4.31 -4.30 5.35
C GLU A 58 -2.79 -4.34 5.13
N LEU A 59 -2.09 -3.31 5.60
CA LEU A 59 -0.63 -3.29 5.58
C LEU A 59 -0.05 -4.27 6.60
N THR A 60 1.01 -4.96 6.21
CA THR A 60 1.89 -5.67 7.13
C THR A 60 2.73 -4.67 7.94
N GLU A 61 3.48 -5.13 8.94
CA GLU A 61 4.40 -4.26 9.68
C GLU A 61 5.47 -3.62 8.79
N SER A 62 5.96 -4.34 7.78
CA SER A 62 6.85 -3.79 6.76
C SER A 62 6.14 -2.73 5.90
N GLY A 63 4.90 -2.97 5.50
CA GLY A 63 4.10 -1.98 4.76
C GLY A 63 3.82 -0.71 5.55
N LYS A 64 3.52 -0.82 6.85
CA LYS A 64 3.34 0.33 7.73
C LYS A 64 4.60 1.18 7.84
N ARG A 65 5.77 0.53 7.95
CA ARG A 65 7.07 1.23 7.93
C ARG A 65 7.32 1.93 6.61
N LEU A 66 7.03 1.27 5.49
CA LEU A 66 7.14 1.87 4.15
C LEU A 66 6.22 3.08 4.00
N ALA A 67 4.96 2.98 4.44
CA ALA A 67 4.01 4.09 4.41
C ALA A 67 4.49 5.27 5.26
N ALA A 68 5.00 5.01 6.48
CA ALA A 68 5.56 6.04 7.34
C ALA A 68 6.77 6.75 6.69
N GLN A 69 7.67 6.01 6.03
CA GLN A 69 8.81 6.58 5.30
C GLN A 69 8.34 7.44 4.12
N TYR A 70 7.37 6.94 3.35
CA TYR A 70 6.79 7.65 2.21
C TYR A 70 6.12 8.97 2.64
N HIS A 71 5.36 8.96 3.73
CA HIS A 71 4.73 10.16 4.30
C HIS A 71 5.77 11.14 4.83
N HIS A 72 6.79 10.67 5.55
CA HIS A 72 7.87 11.52 6.04
C HIS A 72 8.60 12.23 4.89
N GLN A 73 8.90 11.51 3.80
CA GLN A 73 9.54 12.10 2.62
C GLN A 73 8.64 13.10 1.89
N ARG A 74 7.32 12.85 1.80
CA ARG A 74 6.37 13.83 1.24
C ARG A 74 6.28 15.09 2.09
N HIS A 75 6.28 14.97 3.40
CA HIS A 75 6.25 16.13 4.29
C HIS A 75 7.58 16.90 4.30
N ALA A 76 8.72 16.21 4.26
CA ALA A 76 10.04 16.85 4.18
C ALA A 76 10.24 17.65 2.88
N ASN A 77 9.62 17.22 1.78
CA ASN A 77 9.66 17.95 0.50
C ASN A 77 8.65 19.12 0.43
N LEU A 78 7.79 19.28 1.44
CA LEU A 78 6.79 20.36 1.50
C LEU A 78 7.17 21.47 2.50
N ASP A 79 8.26 21.32 3.26
CA ASP A 79 8.86 22.38 4.08
C ASP A 79 10.37 22.49 3.82
N PRO A 80 10.80 23.32 2.85
CA PRO A 80 12.19 23.75 2.74
C PRO A 80 12.55 24.91 3.69
N ASP A 81 11.60 25.45 4.48
CA ASP A 81 11.80 26.65 5.29
C ASP A 81 11.75 26.38 6.80
N PHE A 82 12.82 25.76 7.31
CA PHE A 82 13.39 26.02 8.64
C PHE A 82 14.92 25.96 8.59
#